data_AF-A0A6H9YT04-F1
#
_entry.id   AF-A0A6H9YT04-F1
#
_cell.length_a   1.000
_cell.length_b   1.000
_cell.length_c   1.000
_cell.angle_alpha   90.00
_cell.angle_beta   90.00
_cell.angle_gamma   90.00
#
_symmetry.space_group_name_H-M   'P 1'
#
loop_
_entity.id
_entity.type
_entity.pdbx_description
1 polymer ?
#
loop_
_entity_poly.entity_id
_entity_poly.type
_entity_poly.pdbx_seq_one_letter_code
_entity_poly.pdbx_strand_id
1 'polypeptide(L)'
;MTTPDMVPNPKYQELERLLRSLKQDAEHAERALDKPIRRMASRQVWVSGKRGAADVFERDLIDQRHRLRASLRRLIQATEDALQRTPKEVTRLEATLWN
;
A
#
# COMPACT_ATOMS: atom_id res chain seq x y z
N MET A 1 37.22 17.99 -19.95
CA MET A 1 35.96 18.11 -19.19
C MET A 1 35.80 16.83 -18.40
N THR A 2 35.94 16.89 -17.08
CA THR A 2 35.71 15.75 -16.18
C THR A 2 34.21 15.47 -16.16
N THR A 3 33.80 14.25 -16.48
CA THR A 3 32.41 13.80 -16.30
C THR A 3 32.03 13.95 -14.82
N PRO A 4 30.86 14.51 -14.50
CA PRO A 4 30.42 14.62 -13.12
C PRO A 4 30.34 13.22 -12.50
N ASP A 5 30.83 13.07 -11.27
CA ASP A 5 30.73 11.82 -10.50
C ASP A 5 29.26 11.60 -10.12
N MET A 6 28.60 10.72 -10.88
CA MET A 6 27.21 10.33 -10.72
C MET A 6 27.12 9.19 -9.70
N VAL A 7 26.25 9.35 -8.71
CA VAL A 7 26.02 8.38 -7.65
C VAL A 7 24.53 8.03 -7.55
N PRO A 8 24.16 6.87 -7.00
CA PRO A 8 22.77 6.52 -6.76
C PRO A 8 22.04 7.61 -5.95
N ASN A 9 20.85 7.98 -6.39
CA ASN A 9 20.05 8.99 -5.72
C ASN A 9 19.44 8.43 -4.42
N PRO A 10 19.80 8.96 -3.24
CA PRO A 10 19.27 8.45 -1.97
C PRO A 10 17.74 8.57 -1.88
N LYS A 11 17.15 9.64 -2.45
CA LYS A 11 15.70 9.80 -2.55
C LYS A 11 15.05 8.68 -3.36
N TYR A 12 15.66 8.30 -4.50
CA TYR A 12 15.14 7.20 -5.33
C TYR A 12 15.15 5.88 -4.55
N GLN A 13 16.24 5.62 -3.83
CA GLN A 13 16.39 4.40 -3.01
C GLN A 13 15.37 4.33 -1.87
N GLU A 14 15.08 5.46 -1.20
CA GLU A 14 14.05 5.51 -0.16
C GLU A 14 12.64 5.31 -0.74
N LEU A 15 12.33 5.93 -1.89
CA LEU A 15 11.05 5.74 -2.56
C LEU A 15 10.87 4.28 -3.02
N GLU A 16 11.93 3.62 -3.48
CA GLU A 16 11.90 2.20 -3.80
C GLU A 16 11.64 1.32 -2.58
N ARG A 17 12.28 1.62 -1.44
CA ARG A 17 12.04 0.92 -0.17
C ARG A 17 10.62 1.12 0.33
N LEU A 18 10.10 2.34 0.24
CA LEU A 18 8.73 2.68 0.57
C LEU A 18 7.75 1.90 -0.32
N LEU A 19 7.97 1.88 -1.64
CA LEU A 19 7.11 1.15 -2.57
C LEU A 19 7.05 -0.34 -2.26
N ARG A 20 8.19 -0.96 -1.95
CA ARG A 20 8.25 -2.38 -1.55
C ARG A 20 7.45 -2.63 -0.28
N SER A 21 7.61 -1.77 0.73
CA SER A 21 6.89 -1.88 2.00
C SER A 21 5.39 -1.72 1.81
N LEU A 22 4.95 -0.70 1.05
CA LEU A 22 3.54 -0.47 0.73
C LEU A 22 2.89 -1.66 0.02
N LYS A 23 3.60 -2.31 -0.92
CA LYS A 23 3.10 -3.51 -1.61
C LYS A 23 2.93 -4.68 -0.64
N GLN A 24 3.88 -4.91 0.26
CA GLN A 24 3.79 -5.94 1.28
C GLN A 24 2.66 -5.69 2.27
N ASP A 25 2.53 -4.46 2.77
CA ASP A 25 1.47 -4.06 3.70
C ASP A 25 0.09 -4.19 3.04
N ALA A 26 -0.02 -3.85 1.76
CA ALA A 26 -1.26 -4.01 1.02
C ALA A 26 -1.67 -5.48 0.90
N GLU A 27 -0.74 -6.38 0.56
CA GLU A 27 -1.02 -7.81 0.54
C GLU A 27 -1.42 -8.35 1.92
N HIS A 28 -0.73 -7.91 2.98
CA HIS A 28 -1.04 -8.34 4.34
C HIS A 28 -2.43 -7.88 4.77
N ALA A 29 -2.78 -6.62 4.53
CA ALA A 29 -4.07 -6.05 4.83
C ALA A 29 -5.21 -6.75 4.06
N GLU A 30 -5.01 -7.06 2.77
CA GLU A 30 -5.99 -7.81 1.97
C GLU A 30 -6.24 -9.20 2.56
N ARG A 31 -5.17 -9.95 2.90
CA ARG A 31 -5.28 -11.29 3.50
C ARG A 31 -5.90 -11.27 4.90
N ALA A 32 -5.59 -10.25 5.71
CA ALA A 32 -6.12 -10.11 7.06
C ALA A 32 -7.65 -9.98 7.06
N LEU A 33 -8.23 -9.34 6.03
CA LEU A 33 -9.68 -9.15 5.89
C LEU A 33 -10.40 -10.36 5.27
N ASP A 34 -9.70 -11.21 4.51
CA ASP A 34 -10.32 -12.37 3.85
C ASP A 34 -10.91 -13.38 4.87
N LYS A 35 -10.22 -13.62 5.99
CA LYS A 35 -10.68 -14.58 7.02
C LYS A 35 -11.95 -14.10 7.76
N PRO A 36 -12.02 -12.85 8.25
CA PRO A 36 -13.26 -12.26 8.77
C PRO A 36 -14.42 -12.31 7.78
N ILE A 37 -14.21 -11.92 6.52
CA ILE A 37 -15.24 -11.93 5.48
C ILE A 37 -15.77 -13.36 5.26
N ARG A 38 -14.89 -14.34 5.12
CA ARG A 38 -15.29 -15.75 4.93
C ARG A 38 -16.09 -16.29 6.12
N ARG A 39 -15.69 -15.97 7.36
CA ARG A 39 -16.41 -16.40 8.57
C ARG A 39 -17.81 -15.79 8.67
N MET A 40 -17.97 -14.56 8.20
CA MET A 40 -19.26 -13.87 8.21
C MET A 40 -20.17 -14.38 7.10
N ALA A 41 -19.63 -14.56 5.89
CA ALA A 41 -20.33 -15.16 4.77
C ALA A 41 -20.77 -16.61 5.06
N SER A 42 -19.97 -17.40 5.81
CA SER A 42 -20.32 -18.77 6.20
C SER A 42 -21.42 -18.86 7.27
N ARG A 43 -21.87 -17.72 7.80
CA ARG A 43 -22.89 -17.56 8.85
C ARG A 43 -22.56 -18.25 10.19
N GLN A 44 -21.34 -18.76 10.37
CA GLN A 44 -20.92 -19.51 11.56
C GLN A 44 -20.89 -18.66 12.85
N VAL A 45 -20.85 -17.34 12.74
CA VAL A 45 -20.67 -16.43 13.89
C VAL A 45 -21.99 -15.79 14.37
N TRP A 46 -23.11 -16.02 13.66
CA TRP A 46 -24.38 -15.38 13.98
C TRP A 46 -25.19 -16.23 14.96
N VAL A 47 -25.04 -15.94 16.25
CA VAL A 47 -25.68 -16.70 17.34
C VAL A 47 -27.17 -16.35 17.55
N SER A 48 -27.70 -15.32 16.87
CA SER A 48 -29.09 -14.89 17.10
C SER A 48 -29.81 -14.44 15.82
N GLY A 49 -30.60 -15.36 15.24
CA GLY A 49 -31.86 -15.25 14.47
C GLY A 49 -32.28 -14.03 13.61
N LYS A 50 -31.63 -12.86 13.64
CA LYS A 50 -32.01 -11.69 12.86
C LYS A 50 -31.14 -11.59 11.60
N ARG A 51 -31.62 -12.17 10.49
CA ARG A 51 -30.97 -12.13 9.16
C ARG A 51 -30.46 -10.73 8.78
N GLY A 52 -31.22 -9.67 9.10
CA GLY A 52 -30.87 -8.30 8.71
C GLY A 52 -29.57 -7.75 9.32
N ALA A 53 -29.21 -8.12 10.55
CA ALA A 53 -27.98 -7.62 11.18
C ALA A 53 -26.72 -8.26 10.57
N ALA A 54 -26.84 -9.51 10.12
CA ALA A 54 -25.76 -10.23 9.46
C ALA A 54 -25.40 -9.61 8.11
N ASP A 55 -26.43 -9.32 7.31
CA ASP A 55 -26.27 -8.76 5.98
C ASP A 55 -25.70 -7.33 6.02
N VAL A 56 -26.07 -6.53 7.03
CA VAL A 56 -25.52 -5.17 7.22
C VAL A 56 -24.03 -5.23 7.57
N PHE A 57 -23.65 -6.08 8.53
CA PHE A 57 -22.26 -6.18 8.94
C PHE A 57 -21.36 -6.73 7.82
N GLU A 58 -21.84 -7.72 7.06
CA GLU A 58 -21.12 -8.24 5.89
C GLU A 58 -20.87 -7.14 4.85
N ARG A 59 -21.89 -6.32 4.54
CA ARG A 59 -21.76 -5.17 3.64
C ARG A 59 -20.76 -4.15 4.16
N ASP A 60 -20.84 -3.78 5.44
CA ASP A 60 -19.93 -2.82 6.06
C ASP A 60 -18.47 -3.29 5.97
N LEU A 61 -18.22 -4.58 6.23
CA LEU A 61 -16.88 -5.16 6.15
C LEU A 61 -16.34 -5.21 4.70
N ILE A 62 -17.20 -5.54 3.74
CA ILE A 62 -16.86 -5.51 2.31
C ILE A 62 -16.54 -4.07 1.88
N ASP A 63 -17.34 -3.10 2.28
CA ASP A 63 -17.13 -1.68 1.98
C ASP A 63 -15.83 -1.15 2.61
N GLN A 64 -15.56 -1.51 3.87
CA GLN A 64 -14.29 -1.18 4.53
C GLN A 64 -13.09 -1.77 3.78
N ARG A 65 -13.18 -3.03 3.32
CA ARG A 65 -12.15 -3.64 2.48
C ARG A 65 -11.96 -2.89 1.17
N HIS A 66 -13.05 -2.52 0.48
CA HIS A 66 -12.95 -1.75 -0.76
C HIS A 66 -12.29 -0.39 -0.55
N ARG A 67 -12.66 0.33 0.51
CA ARG A 67 -12.05 1.63 0.86
C ARG A 67 -10.57 1.49 1.17
N LEU A 68 -10.19 0.49 1.96
CA LEU A 68 -8.79 0.21 2.28
C LEU A 68 -7.97 -0.08 1.01
N ARG A 69 -8.48 -0.97 0.13
CA ARG A 69 -7.82 -1.28 -1.14
C ARG A 69 -7.67 -0.06 -2.04
N ALA A 70 -8.69 0.79 -2.11
CA ALA A 70 -8.62 2.03 -2.89
C ALA A 70 -7.55 2.98 -2.35
N SER A 71 -7.48 3.15 -1.03
CA SER A 71 -6.46 4.00 -0.38
C SER A 71 -5.04 3.47 -0.61
N LEU A 72 -4.82 2.16 -0.43
CA LEU A 72 -3.51 1.53 -0.66
C LEU A 72 -3.07 1.66 -2.13
N ARG A 73 -3.98 1.43 -3.08
CA ARG A 73 -3.69 1.63 -4.51
C ARG A 73 -3.29 3.06 -4.83
N ARG A 74 -3.97 4.05 -4.25
CA ARG A 74 -3.61 5.47 -4.45
C ARG A 74 -2.22 5.79 -3.90
N LEU A 75 -1.86 5.27 -2.72
CA LEU A 75 -0.53 5.46 -2.14
C LEU A 75 0.57 4.79 -2.98
N ILE A 76 0.34 3.56 -3.43
CA ILE A 76 1.24 2.85 -4.34
C ILE A 76 1.43 3.65 -5.63
N GLN A 77 0.35 4.07 -6.28
CA GLN A 77 0.43 4.86 -7.51
C GLN A 77 1.19 6.18 -7.31
N ALA A 78 0.89 6.91 -6.24
CA ALA A 78 1.58 8.16 -5.94
C ALA A 78 3.10 7.96 -5.72
N THR A 79 3.49 6.81 -5.14
CA THR A 79 4.90 6.46 -4.94
C THR A 79 5.57 6.04 -6.25
N GLU A 80 4.87 5.31 -7.11
CA GLU A 80 5.34 4.95 -8.46
C GLU A 80 5.51 6.20 -9.34
N ASP A 81 4.57 7.13 -9.29
CA ASP A 81 4.66 8.42 -10.00
C ASP A 81 5.86 9.26 -9.49
N ALA A 82 6.09 9.26 -8.17
CA ALA A 82 7.24 9.93 -7.58
C ALA A 82 8.57 9.29 -8.01
N LEU A 83 8.63 7.95 -8.09
CA LEU A 83 9.80 7.22 -8.60
C LEU A 83 10.07 7.54 -10.07
N GLN A 84 9.04 7.57 -10.91
CA GLN A 84 9.19 7.89 -12.34
C GLN A 84 9.77 9.29 -12.58
N ARG A 85 9.44 10.24 -11.70
CA ARG A 85 9.92 11.63 -11.78
C ARG A 85 11.28 11.84 -11.09
N THR A 86 11.76 10.86 -10.34
CA THR A 86 13.01 10.98 -9.57
C THR A 86 14.15 10.34 -10.37
N PRO A 87 15.24 11.08 -10.67
CA PRO A 87 16.42 10.51 -11.31
C PRO A 87 17.01 9.37 -10.50
N LYS A 88 17.43 8.29 -11.16
CA LYS A 88 18.08 7.14 -10.51
C LYS A 88 19.47 7.49 -9.96
N GLU A 89 20.16 8.37 -10.67
CA GLU A 89 21.49 8.85 -10.32
C GLU A 89 21.47 10.38 -10.32
N VAL A 90 22.25 10.96 -9.42
CA VAL A 90 22.46 12.41 -9.27
C VAL A 90 23.94 12.66 -9.05
N THR A 91 24.38 13.91 -9.15
CA THR A 91 25.76 14.23 -8.81
C THR A 91 26.03 13.94 -7.33
N ARG A 92 27.30 13.63 -7.00
CA ARG A 92 27.69 13.42 -5.59
C ARG A 92 27.29 14.59 -4.68
N LEU A 93 27.35 15.83 -5.17
CA LEU A 93 26.94 17.02 -4.42
C LEU A 93 25.43 16.99 -4.10
N GLU A 94 24.59 16.72 -5.10
CA GLU A 94 23.13 16.60 -4.92
C GLU A 94 22.77 15.47 -3.95
N ALA A 95 23.49 14.35 -4.00
CA ALA A 95 23.29 13.25 -3.06
C ALA A 95 23.60 13.65 -1.61
N THR A 96 24.66 14.43 -1.37
CA THR A 96 25.03 14.87 -0.01
C THR A 96 24.05 15.89 0.60
N LEU A 97 23.35 16.68 -0.22
CA LEU A 97 22.36 17.65 0.26
C LEU A 97 21.07 17.00 0.78
N TRP A 98 20.93 15.68 0.62
CA TRP A 98 19.75 14.92 1.04
C TRP A 98 19.92 14.20 2.39
N ASN A 99 21.16 14.13 2.92
CA ASN A 99 21.46 13.62 4.27
C ASN A 99 21.25 14.70 5.33
#